data_AF-A0A0R0M640-F1
#
_entry.id   AF-A0A0R0M640-F1
#
_cell.length_a   1.000
_cell.length_b   1.000
_cell.length_c   1.000
_cell.angle_alpha   90.00
_cell.angle_beta   90.00
_cell.angle_gamma   90.00
#
_symmetry.space_group_name_H-M   'P 1'
#
loop_
_entity.id
_entity.type
_entity.pdbx_description
1 polymer ?
#
loop_
_entity_poly.entity_id
_entity_poly.type
_entity_poly.pdbx_seq_one_letter_code
_entity_poly.pdbx_strand_id
1 'polypeptide(L)'
;MSTSKTVSHKSHHSRGLRWTGFRLLISGTLILTSVAFIISVLIPFIEGFIEPENFAQLLFVLLHIFYMFNVMTLQNKSQWVFWVMSYVIVIAASGLFLFYDSIFI
;
A
#
# COMPACT_ATOMS: atom_id res chain seq x y z
N MET A 1 -61.63 -9.35 9.06
CA MET A 1 -60.92 -9.64 7.81
C MET A 1 -60.39 -8.30 7.29
N SER A 2 -59.12 -7.98 7.56
CA SER A 2 -58.49 -6.72 7.14
C SER A 2 -57.06 -7.04 6.70
N THR A 3 -56.84 -6.90 5.40
CA THR A 3 -55.60 -7.13 4.67
C THR A 3 -54.76 -5.86 4.74
N SER A 4 -53.61 -5.89 5.41
CA SER A 4 -52.66 -4.79 5.31
C SER A 4 -51.24 -5.22 5.65
N LYS A 5 -50.42 -5.30 4.60
CA LYS A 5 -49.08 -4.69 4.45
C LYS A 5 -48.20 -5.61 3.61
N THR A 6 -48.16 -5.31 2.33
CA THR A 6 -47.11 -5.67 1.39
C THR A 6 -45.76 -5.17 1.95
N VAL A 7 -44.95 -6.09 2.46
CA VAL A 7 -43.58 -5.82 2.87
C VAL A 7 -42.75 -5.64 1.59
N SER A 8 -42.52 -4.38 1.25
CA SER A 8 -41.73 -3.97 0.09
C SER A 8 -40.27 -4.39 0.26
N HIS A 9 -39.81 -5.20 -0.68
CA HIS A 9 -38.44 -5.62 -0.91
C HIS A 9 -37.49 -4.41 -0.95
N LYS A 10 -36.71 -4.20 0.13
CA LYS A 10 -35.49 -3.38 0.03
C LYS A 10 -34.38 -4.27 -0.51
N SER A 11 -34.20 -4.21 -1.82
CA SER A 11 -33.00 -4.67 -2.50
C SER A 11 -31.77 -4.04 -1.84
N HIS A 12 -30.96 -4.87 -1.19
CA HIS A 12 -29.60 -4.52 -0.82
C HIS A 12 -28.83 -4.26 -2.11
N HIS A 13 -28.80 -3.00 -2.53
CA HIS A 13 -27.95 -2.55 -3.61
C HIS A 13 -26.52 -2.65 -3.07
N SER A 14 -25.86 -3.77 -3.38
CA SER A 14 -24.41 -3.93 -3.27
C SER A 14 -23.77 -2.80 -4.06
N ARG A 15 -23.41 -1.71 -3.37
CA ARG A 15 -22.55 -0.67 -3.92
C ARG A 15 -21.19 -1.32 -4.15
N GLY A 16 -21.06 -1.93 -5.32
CA GLY A 16 -19.80 -2.49 -5.79
C GLY A 16 -18.70 -1.45 -5.66
N LEU A 17 -17.53 -1.96 -5.29
CA LEU A 17 -16.26 -1.25 -5.15
C LEU A 17 -16.01 -0.34 -6.39
N ARG A 18 -16.54 0.90 -6.39
CA ARG A 18 -16.27 1.87 -7.48
C ARG A 18 -14.89 2.47 -7.26
N TRP A 19 -13.87 1.66 -7.51
CA TRP A 19 -12.53 2.17 -7.71
C TRP A 19 -12.52 3.04 -8.96
N THR A 20 -12.17 4.31 -8.79
CA THR A 20 -11.92 5.19 -9.92
C THR A 20 -10.63 4.72 -10.59
N GLY A 21 -10.58 4.58 -11.92
CA GLY A 21 -9.38 4.09 -12.64
C GLY A 21 -8.09 4.82 -12.22
N PHE A 22 -8.17 6.12 -11.95
CA PHE A 22 -7.08 6.92 -11.39
C PHE A 22 -6.52 6.38 -10.06
N ARG A 23 -7.39 5.92 -9.14
CA ARG A 23 -6.94 5.33 -7.87
C ARG A 23 -6.23 4.00 -8.08
N LEU A 24 -6.75 3.17 -9.00
CA LEU A 24 -6.10 1.91 -9.37
C LEU A 24 -4.71 2.16 -9.96
N LEU A 25 -4.57 3.16 -10.84
CA LEU A 25 -3.28 3.51 -11.43
C LEU A 25 -2.28 3.94 -10.36
N ILE A 26 -2.64 4.92 -9.51
CA ILE A 26 -1.73 5.41 -8.46
C ILE A 26 -1.36 4.29 -7.48
N SER A 27 -2.36 3.56 -6.96
CA SER A 27 -2.11 2.47 -6.03
C SER A 27 -1.27 1.36 -6.68
N GLY A 28 -1.55 1.02 -7.94
CA GLY A 28 -0.79 0.05 -8.72
C GLY A 28 0.67 0.45 -8.90
N THR A 29 0.94 1.71 -9.25
CA THR A 29 2.30 2.23 -9.36
C THR A 29 3.04 2.15 -8.02
N LEU A 30 2.41 2.58 -6.92
CA LEU A 30 3.03 2.52 -5.58
C LEU A 30 3.36 1.07 -5.17
N ILE A 31 2.43 0.15 -5.43
CA ILE A 31 2.61 -1.29 -5.18
C ILE A 31 3.78 -1.83 -6.00
N LEU A 32 3.86 -1.53 -7.29
CA LEU A 32 4.97 -1.98 -8.15
C LEU A 32 6.31 -1.45 -7.67
N THR A 33 6.39 -0.16 -7.35
CA THR A 33 7.60 0.46 -6.79
C THR A 33 8.00 -0.18 -5.47
N SER A 34 7.03 -0.46 -4.61
CA SER A 34 7.27 -1.10 -3.32
C SER A 34 7.76 -2.55 -3.45
N VAL A 35 7.21 -3.33 -4.38
CA VAL A 35 7.71 -4.68 -4.68
C VAL A 35 9.17 -4.64 -5.16
N ALA A 36 9.49 -3.73 -6.09
CA ALA A 36 10.86 -3.56 -6.56
C ALA A 36 11.82 -3.21 -5.40
N PHE A 37 11.35 -2.37 -4.47
CA PHE A 37 12.09 -1.99 -3.28
C PHE A 37 12.36 -3.19 -2.35
N ILE A 38 11.32 -3.98 -2.06
CA ILE A 38 11.44 -5.17 -1.22
C ILE A 38 12.43 -6.16 -1.85
N ILE A 39 12.35 -6.41 -3.16
CA ILE A 39 13.29 -7.30 -3.85
C ILE A 39 14.73 -6.78 -3.71
N SER A 40 14.94 -5.48 -3.92
CA SER A 40 16.27 -4.87 -3.82
C SER A 40 16.88 -5.02 -2.43
N VAL A 41 16.06 -4.85 -1.38
CA VAL A 41 16.50 -5.08 0.00
C VAL A 41 16.76 -6.56 0.27
N LEU A 42 15.96 -7.49 -0.27
CA LEU A 42 16.11 -8.92 0.03
C LEU A 42 17.28 -9.60 -0.68
N ILE A 43 17.72 -9.11 -1.85
CA ILE A 43 18.87 -9.65 -2.59
C ILE A 43 20.12 -9.82 -1.70
N PRO A 44 20.63 -8.78 -1.00
CA PRO A 44 21.83 -8.93 -0.17
C PRO A 44 21.65 -9.92 0.98
N PHE A 45 20.43 -10.10 1.50
CA PHE A 45 20.14 -11.11 2.53
C PHE A 45 20.22 -12.54 1.98
N ILE A 46 19.76 -12.76 0.75
CA ILE A 46 19.83 -14.08 0.09
C ILE A 46 21.29 -14.43 -0.24
N GLU A 47 22.07 -13.43 -0.64
CA GLU A 47 23.50 -13.58 -0.97
C GLU A 47 24.40 -13.71 0.28
N GLY A 48 23.84 -13.52 1.48
CA GLY A 48 24.56 -13.70 2.75
C GLY A 48 25.34 -12.47 3.22
N PHE A 49 25.15 -11.31 2.59
CA PHE A 49 25.73 -10.04 2.99
C PHE A 49 24.89 -9.38 4.10
N ILE A 50 24.97 -9.94 5.31
CA ILE A 50 24.27 -9.44 6.49
C ILE A 50 25.14 -8.39 7.19
N GLU A 51 25.09 -7.17 6.68
CA GLU A 51 25.62 -6.01 7.38
C GLU A 51 24.58 -5.45 8.36
N PRO A 52 24.99 -4.89 9.52
CA PRO A 52 24.06 -4.33 10.50
C PRO A 52 23.18 -3.21 9.92
N GLU A 53 23.70 -2.48 8.93
CA GLU A 53 23.00 -1.41 8.24
C GLU A 53 21.83 -1.91 7.39
N ASN A 54 21.97 -3.09 6.79
CA ASN A 54 20.90 -3.76 6.06
C ASN A 54 19.75 -4.19 6.98
N PHE A 55 20.00 -4.38 8.28
CA PHE A 55 18.96 -4.75 9.24
C PHE A 55 17.91 -3.65 9.41
N ALA A 56 18.30 -2.38 9.30
CA ALA A 56 17.35 -1.26 9.30
C ALA A 56 16.46 -1.26 8.04
N GLN A 57 16.97 -1.78 6.91
CA GLN A 57 16.22 -1.89 5.66
C GLN A 57 15.06 -2.91 5.77
N LEU A 58 15.18 -3.94 6.61
CA LEU A 58 14.08 -4.87 6.89
C LEU A 58 12.88 -4.18 7.54
N LEU A 59 13.11 -3.14 8.34
CA LEU A 59 12.01 -2.35 8.91
C LEU A 59 11.24 -1.61 7.81
N PHE A 60 11.93 -1.10 6.80
CA PHE A 60 11.29 -0.53 5.62
C PHE A 60 10.50 -1.58 4.82
N VAL A 61 11.01 -2.80 4.69
CA VAL A 61 10.26 -3.92 4.05
C VAL A 61 8.93 -4.16 4.78
N LEU A 62 8.93 -4.21 6.11
CA LEU A 62 7.71 -4.38 6.90
C LEU A 62 6.73 -3.20 6.70
N LEU A 63 7.24 -1.97 6.67
CA LEU A 63 6.43 -0.79 6.38
C LEU A 63 5.81 -0.85 4.98
N HIS A 64 6.59 -1.25 3.97
CA HIS A 64 6.10 -1.42 2.60
C HIS A 64 4.94 -2.41 2.55
N ILE A 65 5.10 -3.60 3.14
CA ILE A 65 4.05 -4.62 3.22
C ILE A 65 2.80 -4.05 3.91
N PHE A 66 2.97 -3.37 5.05
CA PHE A 66 1.87 -2.73 5.78
C PHE A 66 1.11 -1.73 4.91
N TYR A 67 1.81 -0.85 4.19
CA TYR A 67 1.19 0.14 3.32
C TYR A 67 0.51 -0.48 2.09
N MET A 68 1.07 -1.54 1.51
CA MET A 68 0.43 -2.29 0.41
C MET A 68 -0.95 -2.79 0.82
N PHE A 69 -1.05 -3.45 1.98
CA PHE A 69 -2.32 -3.97 2.49
C PHE A 69 -3.34 -2.85 2.78
N ASN A 70 -2.88 -1.76 3.39
CA ASN A 70 -3.75 -0.64 3.72
C ASN A 70 -4.30 0.03 2.45
N VAL A 71 -3.45 0.35 1.47
CA VAL A 71 -3.89 0.98 0.22
C VAL A 71 -4.89 0.10 -0.54
N MET A 72 -4.71 -1.24 -0.55
CA MET A 72 -5.64 -2.16 -1.23
C MET A 72 -7.01 -2.29 -0.53
N THR A 73 -7.06 -2.12 0.79
CA THR A 73 -8.27 -2.41 1.59
C THR A 73 -9.20 -1.19 1.70
N LEU A 74 -8.71 0.01 1.40
CA LEU A 74 -9.43 1.26 1.65
C LEU A 74 -10.48 1.58 0.58
N GLN A 75 -11.72 1.72 1.03
CA GLN A 75 -12.86 2.11 0.18
C GLN A 75 -13.13 3.62 0.22
N ASN A 76 -12.84 4.26 1.35
CA ASN A 76 -13.11 5.69 1.56
C ASN A 76 -12.08 6.57 0.85
N LYS A 77 -12.56 7.55 0.06
CA LYS A 77 -11.71 8.46 -0.73
C LYS A 77 -10.71 9.24 0.13
N SER A 78 -11.18 9.85 1.22
CA SER A 78 -10.34 10.69 2.09
C SER A 78 -9.22 9.87 2.74
N GLN A 79 -9.57 8.72 3.30
CA GLN A 79 -8.61 7.79 3.88
C GLN A 79 -7.61 7.30 2.81
N TRP A 80 -8.08 6.93 1.62
CA TRP A 80 -7.20 6.51 0.53
C TRP A 80 -6.15 7.59 0.18
N VAL A 81 -6.53 8.87 0.09
CA VAL A 81 -5.57 9.96 -0.18
C VAL A 81 -4.53 10.06 0.93
N PHE A 82 -4.95 10.04 2.19
CA PHE A 82 -4.05 10.08 3.33
C PHE A 82 -3.04 8.93 3.28
N TRP A 83 -3.51 7.71 3.06
CA TRP A 83 -2.67 6.51 2.99
C TRP A 83 -1.72 6.53 1.80
N VAL A 84 -2.16 7.00 0.63
CA VAL A 84 -1.29 7.18 -0.55
C VAL A 84 -0.18 8.19 -0.29
N MET A 85 -0.50 9.35 0.27
CA MET A 85 0.52 10.37 0.55
C MET A 85 1.54 9.88 1.58
N SER A 86 1.07 9.22 2.64
CA SER A 86 1.94 8.60 3.63
C SER A 86 2.80 7.49 3.02
N TYR A 87 2.26 6.73 2.06
CA TYR A 87 3.02 5.69 1.36
C TYR A 87 4.12 6.28 0.47
N VAL A 88 3.84 7.38 -0.22
CA VAL A 88 4.86 8.11 -1.00
C VAL A 88 6.01 8.56 -0.10
N ILE A 89 5.72 9.05 1.11
CA ILE A 89 6.75 9.42 2.10
C ILE A 89 7.59 8.20 2.49
N VAL A 90 6.96 7.05 2.74
CA VAL A 90 7.68 5.81 3.04
C VAL A 90 8.58 5.40 1.88
N ILE A 91 8.10 5.43 0.63
CA ILE A 91 8.91 5.12 -0.55
C ILE A 91 10.10 6.07 -0.65
N ALA A 92 9.89 7.38 -0.48
CA ALA A 92 10.95 8.38 -0.53
C ALA A 92 11.99 8.19 0.59
N ALA A 93 11.55 7.97 1.83
CA ALA A 93 12.42 7.70 2.96
C ALA A 93 13.22 6.42 2.78
N SER A 94 12.57 5.37 2.27
CA SER A 94 13.25 4.12 1.96
C SER A 94 14.32 4.34 0.88
N GLY A 95 13.98 5.05 -0.21
CA GLY A 95 14.94 5.40 -1.25
C GLY A 95 16.13 6.21 -0.74
N LEU A 96 15.88 7.21 0.08
CA LEU A 96 16.95 7.99 0.72
C LEU A 96 17.87 7.11 1.59
N PHE A 97 17.31 6.10 2.26
CA PHE A 97 18.10 5.19 3.07
C PHE A 97 18.91 4.20 2.22
N LEU A 98 18.32 3.61 1.17
CA LEU A 98 19.02 2.70 0.27
C LEU A 98 20.15 3.38 -0.51
N PHE A 99 19.95 4.62 -0.92
CA PHE A 99 20.93 5.38 -1.71
C PHE A 99 21.70 6.40 -0.86
N TYR A 100 21.67 6.27 0.48
CA TYR A 100 22.29 7.23 1.39
C TYR A 100 23.77 7.43 1.05
N ASP A 101 24.52 6.33 0.97
CA ASP A 101 25.95 6.37 0.64
C ASP A 101 26.19 6.90 -0.76
N SER A 102 25.34 6.56 -1.74
CA SER A 102 25.51 7.03 -3.12
C SER A 102 25.20 8.52 -3.32
N ILE A 103 24.38 9.12 -2.44
CA ILE A 103 23.94 10.52 -2.54
C ILE A 103 24.82 11.44 -1.70
N PHE A 104 25.28 10.98 -0.54
CA PHE A 104 25.90 11.83 0.47
C PHE A 104 27.38 11.54 0.74
N ILE A 105 27.94 10.42 0.26
CA ILE A 105 29.34 10.01 0.44
C ILE A 105 30.03 9.95 -0.93
#